data_AF-R5DKR4-F1
#
_entry.id   AF-R5DKR4-F1
#
_cell.length_a   1.000
_cell.length_b   1.000
_cell.length_c   1.000
_cell.angle_alpha   90.00
_cell.angle_beta   90.00
_cell.angle_gamma   90.00
#
_symmetry.space_group_name_H-M   'P 1'
#
loop_
_entity.id
_entity.type
_entity.pdbx_description
1 polymer ?
#
loop_
_entity_poly.entity_id
_entity_poly.type
_entity_poly.pdbx_seq_one_letter_code
_entity_poly.pdbx_strand_id
1 'polypeptide(L)'
;MKKIAILICVLMLGKTAISADIQVTNIQDKKPTSVVLTGNLVFDWLDIAQIDRDTAIEKYKSELFGNDTVFKYNKKEFKKEYKDFLKDADYKRHYMLVKNNVKETDDENLCGFYKRNLLISYAVQYKNNLRSVYYYDALGNLRYVDKFSENYPNFPYMSKQYRANGVLVSAIYFMSHDMQYMYNHNAEFQGAWYKDKMYDRHAKQILTRTNW
;
A
#
# COMPACT_ATOMS: atom_id res chain seq x y z
N MET A 1 -16.53 -10.04 22.05
CA MET A 1 -15.07 -9.95 21.82
C MET A 1 -14.79 -8.73 20.94
N LYS A 2 -14.17 -7.69 21.48
CA LYS A 2 -13.90 -6.44 20.73
C LYS A 2 -12.87 -6.73 19.64
N LYS A 3 -13.30 -6.78 18.38
CA LYS A 3 -12.40 -6.86 17.23
C LYS A 3 -11.56 -5.58 17.23
N ILE A 4 -10.28 -5.72 17.58
CA ILE A 4 -9.30 -4.64 17.38
C ILE A 4 -9.19 -4.50 15.87
N ALA A 5 -9.85 -3.50 15.30
CA ALA A 5 -9.61 -3.08 13.93
C ALA A 5 -8.14 -2.67 13.86
N ILE A 6 -7.31 -3.52 13.28
CA ILE A 6 -5.93 -3.17 12.96
C ILE A 6 -6.07 -2.11 11.88
N LEU A 7 -5.84 -0.86 12.27
CA LEU A 7 -5.73 0.26 11.34
C LEU A 7 -4.46 0.03 10.53
N ILE A 8 -4.56 -0.75 9.46
CA ILE A 8 -3.52 -0.90 8.44
C ILE A 8 -3.63 0.37 7.58
N CYS A 9 -3.07 1.47 8.07
CA CYS A 9 -2.86 2.65 7.26
C CYS A 9 -1.70 2.34 6.31
N VAL A 10 -2.01 2.09 5.04
CA VAL A 10 -0.98 1.99 4.01
C VAL A 10 -0.54 3.39 3.61
N LEU A 11 0.77 3.53 3.47
CA LEU A 11 1.44 4.69 2.93
C LEU A 11 0.97 4.99 1.50
N MET A 12 0.23 6.07 1.34
CA MET A 12 0.01 6.72 0.05
C MET A 12 1.16 7.71 -0.16
N LEU A 13 2.27 7.23 -0.72
CA LEU A 13 3.39 8.10 -1.12
C LEU A 13 3.22 8.46 -2.59
N GLY A 14 2.32 9.40 -2.85
CA GLY A 14 2.23 10.07 -4.14
C GLY A 14 3.29 11.16 -4.22
N LYS A 15 4.33 10.95 -5.04
CA LYS A 15 5.20 12.04 -5.46
C LYS A 15 4.36 13.03 -6.25
N THR A 16 4.44 14.30 -5.86
CA THR A 16 4.14 15.43 -6.72
C THR A 16 4.93 15.25 -8.02
N ALA A 17 4.23 15.04 -9.13
CA ALA A 17 4.85 15.03 -10.44
C ALA A 17 5.36 16.45 -10.72
N ILE A 18 6.67 16.64 -10.63
CA ILE A 18 7.35 17.80 -11.19
C ILE A 18 7.21 17.68 -12.70
N SER A 19 6.29 18.45 -13.28
CA SER A 19 6.29 18.74 -14.71
C SER A 19 7.49 19.61 -15.00
N ALA A 20 8.54 19.04 -15.59
CA ALA A 20 9.59 19.80 -16.23
C ALA A 20 9.48 19.55 -17.73
N ASP A 21 9.00 20.57 -18.44
CA ASP A 21 9.00 20.63 -19.90
C ASP A 21 10.44 20.52 -20.41
N ILE A 22 10.74 19.42 -21.09
CA ILE A 22 11.94 19.31 -21.92
C ILE A 22 11.45 19.15 -23.36
N GLN A 23 11.57 20.22 -24.15
CA GLN A 23 11.46 20.13 -25.59
C GLN A 23 12.65 19.34 -26.14
N VAL A 24 12.40 18.22 -26.80
CA VAL A 24 13.37 17.60 -27.72
C VAL A 24 12.68 17.27 -29.04
N THR A 25 13.31 17.75 -30.09
CA THR A 25 12.99 17.71 -31.52
C THR A 25 12.76 16.31 -32.09
N ASN A 26 11.86 16.28 -33.09
CA ASN A 26 11.46 15.17 -33.96
C ASN A 26 12.60 14.29 -34.51
N ILE A 27 12.46 12.97 -34.36
CA ILE A 27 12.84 11.98 -35.39
C ILE A 27 11.70 10.94 -35.46
N GLN A 28 11.14 10.76 -36.65
CA GLN A 28 10.07 9.81 -36.95
C GLN A 28 10.60 8.37 -36.95
N ASP A 29 10.13 7.55 -36.01
CA ASP A 29 10.11 6.10 -36.14
C ASP A 29 8.69 5.60 -35.89
N LYS A 30 8.13 4.87 -36.87
CA LYS A 30 6.81 4.24 -36.79
C LYS A 30 6.85 3.09 -35.77
N LYS A 31 6.62 3.42 -34.50
CA LYS A 31 6.32 2.47 -33.43
C LYS A 31 4.81 2.30 -33.34
N PRO A 32 4.25 1.08 -33.15
CA PRO A 32 2.81 0.90 -33.01
C PRO A 32 2.31 1.79 -31.87
N THR A 33 1.39 2.67 -32.21
CA THR A 33 0.77 3.64 -31.30
C THR A 33 0.26 2.89 -30.09
N SER A 34 0.90 3.08 -28.94
CA SER A 34 0.33 2.67 -27.67
C SER A 34 -1.01 3.39 -27.56
N VAL A 35 -2.10 2.64 -27.63
CA VAL A 35 -3.41 3.18 -27.27
C VAL A 35 -3.33 3.46 -25.78
N VAL A 36 -3.02 4.70 -25.43
CA VAL A 36 -3.20 5.18 -24.08
C VAL A 36 -4.71 5.27 -23.90
N LEU A 37 -5.28 4.23 -23.29
CA LEU A 37 -6.63 4.29 -22.75
C LEU A 37 -6.60 5.30 -21.59
N THR A 38 -6.72 6.60 -21.88
CA THR A 38 -7.11 7.62 -20.90
C THR A 38 -8.60 7.43 -20.60
N GLY A 39 -8.95 6.29 -20.01
CA GLY A 39 -10.22 6.14 -19.33
C GLY A 39 -10.11 6.93 -18.03
N ASN A 40 -10.89 8.00 -17.90
CA ASN A 40 -11.10 8.60 -16.58
C ASN A 40 -11.61 7.48 -15.67
N LEU A 41 -10.83 7.10 -14.66
CA LEU A 41 -11.27 6.14 -13.66
C LEU A 41 -12.40 6.81 -12.87
N VAL A 42 -13.64 6.49 -13.21
CA VAL A 42 -14.82 6.94 -12.48
C VAL A 42 -15.04 5.98 -11.32
N PHE A 43 -15.05 6.50 -10.10
CA PHE A 43 -15.48 5.71 -8.95
C PHE A 43 -17.00 5.58 -8.99
N ASP A 44 -17.46 4.40 -9.35
CA ASP A 44 -18.87 4.06 -9.59
C ASP A 44 -19.44 3.13 -8.50
N TRP A 45 -18.65 2.78 -7.49
CA TRP A 45 -19.00 1.81 -6.44
C TRP A 45 -20.34 2.05 -5.76
N LEU A 46 -20.72 3.32 -5.64
CA LEU A 46 -21.99 3.76 -5.02
C LEU A 46 -23.19 3.57 -5.95
N ASP A 47 -22.95 3.60 -7.26
CA ASP A 47 -23.98 3.69 -8.29
C ASP A 47 -24.19 2.36 -9.02
N ILE A 48 -23.18 1.48 -9.05
CA ILE A 48 -23.27 0.17 -9.69
C ILE A 48 -24.18 -0.80 -8.93
N ALA A 49 -24.65 -1.83 -9.63
CA ALA A 49 -25.47 -2.86 -9.02
C ALA A 49 -24.64 -3.74 -8.06
N GLN A 50 -25.33 -4.43 -7.15
CA GLN A 50 -24.67 -5.34 -6.21
C GLN A 50 -23.87 -6.44 -6.92
N ILE A 51 -24.38 -6.96 -8.05
CA ILE A 51 -23.70 -7.97 -8.85
C ILE A 51 -22.37 -7.48 -9.43
N ASP A 52 -22.29 -6.20 -9.80
CA ASP A 52 -21.06 -5.60 -10.33
C ASP A 52 -20.03 -5.41 -9.22
N ARG A 53 -20.45 -4.98 -8.03
CA ARG A 53 -19.58 -4.95 -6.84
C ARG A 53 -19.00 -6.32 -6.53
N ASP A 54 -19.84 -7.35 -6.51
CA ASP A 54 -19.40 -8.71 -6.23
C ASP A 54 -18.46 -9.26 -7.31
N THR A 55 -18.70 -8.90 -8.59
CA THR A 55 -17.81 -9.23 -9.70
C THR A 55 -16.44 -8.55 -9.55
N ALA A 56 -16.41 -7.26 -9.21
CA ALA A 56 -15.16 -6.55 -8.95
C ALA A 56 -14.41 -7.13 -7.74
N ILE A 57 -15.13 -7.49 -6.67
CA ILE A 57 -14.54 -8.12 -5.48
C ILE A 57 -13.87 -9.44 -5.84
N GLU A 58 -14.54 -10.32 -6.60
CA GLU A 58 -13.93 -11.60 -6.96
C GLU A 58 -12.79 -11.43 -7.96
N LYS A 59 -12.89 -10.51 -8.93
CA LYS A 59 -11.79 -10.19 -9.86
C LYS A 59 -10.51 -9.83 -9.12
N TYR A 60 -10.54 -8.81 -8.25
CA TYR A 60 -9.33 -8.34 -7.58
C TYR A 60 -8.85 -9.30 -6.49
N LYS A 61 -9.74 -10.10 -5.91
CA LYS A 61 -9.36 -11.22 -5.04
C LYS A 61 -8.56 -12.26 -5.83
N SER A 62 -9.01 -12.68 -7.02
CA SER A 62 -8.27 -13.64 -7.85
C SER A 62 -6.92 -13.10 -8.30
N GLU A 63 -6.82 -11.80 -8.63
CA GLU A 63 -5.54 -11.18 -8.97
C GLU A 63 -4.57 -11.11 -7.76
N LEU A 64 -5.08 -10.85 -6.55
CA LEU A 64 -4.24 -10.79 -5.34
C LEU A 64 -3.86 -12.17 -4.81
N PHE A 65 -4.74 -13.16 -4.92
CA PHE A 65 -4.61 -14.48 -4.30
C PHE A 65 -4.50 -15.62 -5.32
N GLY A 66 -3.72 -15.40 -6.39
CA GLY A 66 -3.37 -16.43 -7.37
C GLY A 66 -2.57 -17.59 -6.77
N ASN A 67 -2.32 -18.62 -7.59
CA ASN A 67 -1.68 -19.88 -7.19
C ASN A 67 -0.26 -19.71 -6.58
N ASP A 68 0.42 -18.63 -6.91
CA ASP A 68 1.76 -18.25 -6.44
C ASP A 68 1.73 -17.48 -5.11
N THR A 69 0.55 -17.27 -4.53
CA THR A 69 0.42 -16.48 -3.30
C THR A 69 1.00 -17.21 -2.10
N VAL A 70 2.07 -16.65 -1.56
CA VAL A 70 2.63 -17.14 -0.30
C VAL A 70 1.84 -16.55 0.87
N PHE A 71 1.04 -17.38 1.53
CA PHE A 71 0.31 -17.01 2.76
C PHE A 71 1.20 -17.03 4.01
N LYS A 72 2.24 -17.87 4.00
CA LYS A 72 3.18 -18.00 5.11
C LYS A 72 4.54 -18.45 4.62
N TYR A 73 5.53 -17.56 4.74
CA TYR A 73 6.92 -17.92 4.52
C TYR A 73 7.45 -18.77 5.68
N ASN A 74 8.51 -19.54 5.40
CA ASN A 74 9.31 -20.14 6.47
C ASN A 74 9.89 -19.01 7.35
N LYS A 75 9.64 -19.08 8.66
CA LYS A 75 10.06 -18.04 9.60
C LYS A 75 11.57 -17.80 9.61
N LYS A 76 12.38 -18.87 9.48
CA LYS A 76 13.85 -18.75 9.50
C LYS A 76 14.36 -18.07 8.23
N GLU A 77 13.84 -18.46 7.08
CA GLU A 77 14.19 -17.87 5.78
C GLU A 77 13.76 -16.41 5.70
N PHE A 78 12.53 -16.10 6.12
CA PHE A 78 12.03 -14.72 6.16
C PHE A 78 12.91 -13.84 7.05
N LYS A 79 13.27 -14.31 8.25
CA LYS A 79 14.18 -13.57 9.13
C LYS A 79 15.58 -13.40 8.55
N LYS A 80 16.05 -14.34 7.74
CA LYS A 80 17.34 -14.27 7.05
C LYS A 80 17.31 -13.25 5.91
N GLU A 81 16.25 -13.26 5.11
CA GLU A 81 16.00 -12.28 4.03
C GLU A 81 15.96 -10.85 4.59
N TYR A 82 15.24 -10.66 5.71
CA TYR A 82 15.04 -9.35 6.33
C TYR A 82 15.99 -9.04 7.49
N LYS A 83 17.12 -9.74 7.60
CA LYS A 83 18.02 -9.67 8.77
C LYS A 83 18.40 -8.23 9.15
N ASP A 84 18.71 -7.40 8.16
CA ASP A 84 19.19 -6.03 8.33
C ASP A 84 18.03 -5.05 8.62
N PHE A 85 16.79 -5.52 8.46
CA PHE A 85 15.57 -4.76 8.68
C PHE A 85 14.78 -5.24 9.89
N LEU A 86 15.16 -6.35 10.55
CA LEU A 86 14.47 -6.86 11.75
C LEU A 86 14.48 -5.85 12.89
N LYS A 87 15.55 -5.07 12.95
CA LYS A 87 15.70 -3.91 13.81
C LYS A 87 16.11 -2.73 12.93
N ASP A 88 15.39 -1.64 13.02
CA ASP A 88 15.81 -0.39 12.43
C ASP A 88 17.08 0.12 13.15
N ALA A 89 18.19 0.17 12.41
CA ALA A 89 19.48 0.61 12.92
C ALA A 89 19.44 2.08 13.38
N ASP A 90 18.59 2.89 12.75
CA ASP A 90 18.49 4.33 13.01
C ASP A 90 17.11 4.72 13.60
N TYR A 91 16.53 3.81 14.37
CA TYR A 91 15.17 3.96 14.89
C TYR A 91 14.95 5.26 15.68
N LYS A 92 15.97 5.76 16.37
CA LYS A 92 15.86 7.03 17.12
C LYS A 92 15.68 8.21 16.17
N ARG A 93 16.46 8.27 15.08
CA ARG A 93 16.33 9.33 14.08
C ARG A 93 14.98 9.23 13.38
N HIS A 94 14.63 8.07 12.86
CA HIS A 94 13.34 7.87 12.17
C HIS A 94 12.15 8.21 13.09
N TYR A 95 12.17 7.75 14.34
CA TYR A 95 11.13 8.08 15.31
C TYR A 95 11.01 9.59 15.53
N MET A 96 12.13 10.30 15.69
CA MET A 96 12.13 11.76 15.91
C MET A 96 11.69 12.54 14.67
N LEU A 97 12.13 12.14 13.47
CA LEU A 97 11.71 12.74 12.21
C LEU A 97 10.19 12.64 12.04
N VAL A 98 9.66 11.43 12.20
CA VAL A 98 8.22 11.17 12.10
C VAL A 98 7.45 11.95 13.17
N LYS A 99 7.92 11.95 14.42
CA LYS A 99 7.31 12.71 15.51
C LYS A 99 7.22 14.21 15.19
N ASN A 100 8.18 14.74 14.43
CA ASN A 100 8.21 16.13 13.96
C ASN A 100 7.52 16.33 12.60
N ASN A 101 6.68 15.39 12.16
CA ASN A 101 5.91 15.43 10.91
C ASN A 101 6.75 15.44 9.62
N VAL A 102 8.01 15.00 9.68
CA VAL A 102 8.81 14.78 8.46
C VAL A 102 8.29 13.55 7.72
N LYS A 103 7.98 13.71 6.44
CA LYS A 103 7.42 12.66 5.56
C LYS A 103 8.42 12.11 4.55
N GLU A 104 9.49 12.84 4.28
CA GLU A 104 10.48 12.49 3.27
C GLU A 104 11.84 13.07 3.66
N THR A 105 12.89 12.32 3.40
CA THR A 105 14.31 12.72 3.45
C THR A 105 14.93 12.46 2.08
N ASP A 106 16.23 12.66 1.90
CA ASP A 106 16.88 12.32 0.62
C ASP A 106 16.84 10.81 0.32
N ASP A 107 16.83 9.97 1.36
CA ASP A 107 16.97 8.52 1.26
C ASP A 107 15.70 7.74 1.60
N GLU A 108 14.75 8.35 2.32
CA GLU A 108 13.59 7.64 2.88
C GLU A 108 12.28 8.39 2.68
N ASN A 109 11.21 7.63 2.49
CA ASN A 109 9.86 8.09 2.76
C ASN A 109 9.41 7.57 4.13
N LEU A 110 8.75 8.42 4.91
CA LEU A 110 8.45 8.21 6.32
C LEU A 110 6.95 8.37 6.61
N CYS A 111 6.43 7.55 7.52
CA CYS A 111 5.06 7.66 8.00
C CYS A 111 4.94 7.37 9.48
N GLY A 112 4.17 8.19 10.20
CA GLY A 112 3.81 7.94 11.58
C GLY A 112 2.42 7.39 11.74
N PHE A 113 2.26 6.47 12.69
CA PHE A 113 0.97 5.95 13.11
C PHE A 113 0.75 6.33 14.57
N TYR A 114 -0.32 7.09 14.80
CA TYR A 114 -0.59 7.70 16.09
C TYR A 114 -1.84 7.10 16.71
N LYS A 115 -1.78 6.90 18.03
CA LYS A 115 -2.96 6.69 18.85
C LYS A 115 -3.17 7.95 19.69
N ARG A 116 -4.17 8.76 19.35
CA ARG A 116 -4.28 10.15 19.84
C ARG A 116 -3.00 10.90 19.45
N ASN A 117 -2.26 11.46 20.42
CA ASN A 117 -1.04 12.22 20.16
C ASN A 117 0.25 11.38 20.37
N LEU A 118 0.12 10.08 20.63
CA LEU A 118 1.27 9.19 20.85
C LEU A 118 1.66 8.47 19.56
N LEU A 119 2.89 8.66 19.10
CA LEU A 119 3.48 7.87 18.01
C LEU A 119 3.76 6.45 18.50
N ILE A 120 2.95 5.49 18.03
CA ILE A 120 3.01 4.08 18.47
C ILE A 120 3.83 3.19 17.52
N SER A 121 3.92 3.57 16.26
CA SER A 121 4.67 2.89 15.22
C SER A 121 4.97 3.85 14.09
N TYR A 122 5.95 3.51 13.25
CA TYR A 122 6.29 4.27 12.06
C TYR A 122 6.65 3.32 10.92
N ALA A 123 6.61 3.82 9.69
CA ALA A 123 7.04 3.09 8.51
C ALA A 123 8.15 3.83 7.78
N VAL A 124 9.05 3.05 7.20
CA VAL A 124 10.18 3.52 6.39
C VAL A 124 10.13 2.80 5.04
N GLN A 125 10.18 3.56 3.96
CA GLN A 125 10.42 3.05 2.61
C GLN A 125 11.72 3.69 2.11
N TYR A 126 12.73 2.87 1.86
CA TYR A 126 14.01 3.35 1.35
C TYR A 126 13.89 3.63 -0.16
N LYS A 127 14.36 4.79 -0.60
CA LYS A 127 14.24 5.23 -2.00
C LYS A 127 15.07 4.41 -2.98
N ASN A 128 16.12 3.75 -2.49
CA ASN A 128 16.92 2.78 -3.26
C ASN A 128 16.17 1.45 -3.50
N ASN A 129 15.08 1.17 -2.76
CA ASN A 129 14.21 0.02 -2.97
C ASN A 129 12.75 0.38 -2.65
N LEU A 130 12.08 0.89 -3.68
CA LEU A 130 10.68 1.33 -3.58
C LEU A 130 9.69 0.17 -3.42
N ARG A 131 10.08 -1.09 -3.66
CA ARG A 131 9.16 -2.25 -3.64
C ARG A 131 8.90 -2.81 -2.24
N SER A 132 9.45 -2.20 -1.19
CA SER A 132 9.24 -2.66 0.18
C SER A 132 9.05 -1.52 1.15
N VAL A 133 8.12 -1.69 2.09
CA VAL A 133 7.90 -0.76 3.21
C VAL A 133 8.03 -1.52 4.50
N TYR A 134 8.80 -0.98 5.45
CA TYR A 134 9.09 -1.61 6.73
C TYR A 134 8.37 -0.88 7.84
N TYR A 135 7.54 -1.59 8.60
CA TYR A 135 6.75 -1.03 9.69
C TYR A 135 7.36 -1.45 11.03
N TYR A 136 7.74 -0.46 11.83
CA TYR A 136 8.42 -0.62 13.10
C TYR A 136 7.53 -0.20 14.27
N ASP A 137 7.70 -0.85 15.42
CA ASP A 137 7.22 -0.29 16.68
C ASP A 137 8.05 0.93 17.10
N ALA A 138 7.61 1.66 18.13
CA ALA A 138 8.31 2.84 18.64
C ALA A 138 9.77 2.59 19.08
N LEU A 139 10.17 1.32 19.28
CA LEU A 139 11.52 0.94 19.64
C LEU A 139 12.33 0.47 18.43
N GLY A 140 11.80 0.52 17.21
CA GLY A 140 12.48 0.11 15.99
C GLY A 140 12.45 -1.39 15.72
N ASN A 141 11.59 -2.18 16.38
CA ASN A 141 11.47 -3.60 16.05
C ASN A 141 10.49 -3.78 14.89
N LEU A 142 10.88 -4.57 13.89
CA LEU A 142 10.04 -4.85 12.73
C LEU A 142 8.76 -5.55 13.16
N ARG A 143 7.63 -5.05 12.68
CA ARG A 143 6.29 -5.62 12.90
C ARG A 143 5.73 -6.16 11.61
N TYR A 144 5.83 -5.38 10.53
CA TYR A 144 5.29 -5.74 9.23
C TYR A 144 6.21 -5.31 8.09
N VAL A 145 6.07 -5.98 6.96
CA VAL A 145 6.69 -5.63 5.68
C VAL A 145 5.61 -5.65 4.62
N ASP A 146 5.44 -4.55 3.88
CA ASP A 146 4.70 -4.58 2.62
C ASP A 146 5.64 -4.95 1.49
N LYS A 147 5.20 -5.86 0.62
CA LYS A 147 5.84 -6.16 -0.66
C LYS A 147 4.94 -5.64 -1.77
N PHE A 148 5.44 -4.74 -2.61
CA PHE A 148 4.71 -4.25 -3.78
C PHE A 148 4.99 -5.09 -5.03
N SER A 149 4.00 -5.19 -5.92
CA SER A 149 4.18 -5.82 -7.23
C SER A 149 5.14 -5.02 -8.12
N GLU A 150 5.62 -5.65 -9.18
CA GLU A 150 6.65 -5.08 -10.07
C GLU A 150 6.22 -3.78 -10.75
N ASN A 151 4.92 -3.57 -10.96
CA ASN A 151 4.41 -2.37 -11.63
C ASN A 151 4.55 -1.10 -10.76
N TYR A 152 4.74 -1.22 -9.44
CA TYR A 152 4.91 -0.07 -8.56
C TYR A 152 6.11 0.80 -8.98
N PRO A 153 5.97 2.14 -9.08
CA PRO A 153 4.88 2.96 -8.54
C PRO A 153 3.71 3.22 -9.51
N ASN A 154 3.70 2.61 -10.69
CA ASN A 154 2.62 2.79 -11.66
C ASN A 154 1.39 1.96 -11.26
N PHE A 155 0.21 2.51 -11.54
CA PHE A 155 -1.04 1.80 -11.34
C PHE A 155 -1.42 0.95 -12.57
N PRO A 156 -2.18 -0.14 -12.37
CA PRO A 156 -2.52 -0.72 -11.07
C PRO A 156 -1.32 -1.47 -10.45
N TYR A 157 -1.25 -1.54 -9.13
CA TYR A 157 -0.27 -2.37 -8.43
C TYR A 157 -0.88 -3.06 -7.22
N MET A 158 -0.15 -4.01 -6.66
CA MET A 158 -0.59 -4.79 -5.51
C MET A 158 0.36 -4.58 -4.35
N SER A 159 -0.17 -4.68 -3.13
CA SER A 159 0.61 -4.80 -1.90
C SER A 159 0.20 -6.05 -1.15
N LYS A 160 1.18 -6.82 -0.66
CA LYS A 160 0.97 -7.90 0.30
C LYS A 160 1.74 -7.59 1.58
N GLN A 161 1.03 -7.49 2.69
CA GLN A 161 1.60 -7.18 3.99
C GLN A 161 1.86 -8.46 4.79
N TYR A 162 3.08 -8.63 5.26
CA TYR A 162 3.52 -9.76 6.06
C TYR A 162 3.93 -9.32 7.45
N ARG A 163 3.63 -10.12 8.48
CA ARG A 163 4.24 -9.98 9.80
C ARG A 163 5.74 -10.27 9.71
N ALA A 164 6.51 -9.80 10.69
CA ALA A 164 7.93 -10.13 10.86
C ALA A 164 8.23 -11.64 11.04
N ASN A 165 7.21 -12.49 11.12
CA ASN A 165 7.32 -13.95 11.12
C ASN A 165 6.95 -14.61 9.77
N GLY A 166 6.70 -13.81 8.73
CA GLY A 166 6.38 -14.28 7.38
C GLY A 166 4.91 -14.61 7.12
N VAL A 167 4.00 -14.39 8.07
CA VAL A 167 2.55 -14.65 7.88
C VAL A 167 1.89 -13.45 7.20
N LEU A 168 1.16 -13.70 6.11
CA LEU A 168 0.35 -12.70 5.42
C LEU A 168 -0.74 -12.15 6.36
N VAL A 169 -1.00 -10.85 6.29
CA VAL A 169 -1.98 -10.15 7.14
C VAL A 169 -3.08 -9.54 6.29
N SER A 170 -2.68 -8.86 5.23
CA SER A 170 -3.58 -8.17 4.31
C SER A 170 -2.99 -8.13 2.91
N ALA A 171 -3.85 -7.97 1.93
CA ALA A 171 -3.49 -7.73 0.54
C ALA A 171 -4.37 -6.61 0.01
N ILE A 172 -3.78 -5.68 -0.75
CA ILE A 172 -4.49 -4.52 -1.29
C ILE A 172 -4.17 -4.41 -2.77
N TYR A 173 -5.22 -4.22 -3.56
CA TYR A 173 -5.13 -3.87 -4.97
C TYR A 173 -5.30 -2.37 -5.12
N PHE A 174 -4.31 -1.69 -5.67
CA PHE A 174 -4.33 -0.26 -5.93
C PHE A 174 -4.66 -0.03 -7.40
N MET A 175 -5.87 0.45 -7.68
CA MET A 175 -6.31 0.75 -9.05
C MET A 175 -5.81 2.11 -9.54
N SER A 176 -5.75 3.07 -8.62
CA SER A 176 -5.25 4.42 -8.85
C SER A 176 -4.79 5.00 -7.52
N HIS A 177 -4.32 6.24 -7.56
CA HIS A 177 -4.12 6.99 -6.34
C HIS A 177 -5.40 6.93 -5.51
N ASP A 178 -6.57 7.16 -6.11
CA ASP A 178 -7.81 7.33 -5.36
C ASP A 178 -8.56 6.06 -4.97
N MET A 179 -8.25 4.91 -5.57
CA MET A 179 -9.12 3.73 -5.50
C MET A 179 -8.36 2.45 -5.16
N GLN A 180 -8.84 1.73 -4.14
CA GLN A 180 -8.15 0.53 -3.62
C GLN A 180 -9.15 -0.53 -3.15
N TYR A 181 -8.81 -1.80 -3.30
CA TYR A 181 -9.58 -2.94 -2.79
C TYR A 181 -8.77 -3.67 -1.74
N MET A 182 -9.30 -3.78 -0.52
CA MET A 182 -8.59 -4.36 0.61
C MET A 182 -9.17 -5.72 0.99
N TYR A 183 -8.27 -6.68 1.23
CA TYR A 183 -8.59 -8.03 1.67
C TYR A 183 -7.73 -8.41 2.87
N ASN A 184 -8.26 -9.27 3.73
CA ASN A 184 -7.48 -9.87 4.81
C ASN A 184 -6.74 -11.14 4.33
N HIS A 185 -5.95 -11.73 5.22
CA HIS A 185 -5.21 -12.98 4.97
C HIS A 185 -6.07 -14.20 4.58
N ASN A 186 -7.37 -14.19 4.85
CA ASN A 186 -8.32 -15.23 4.44
C ASN A 186 -8.95 -14.94 3.07
N ALA A 187 -8.44 -13.95 2.34
CA ALA A 187 -9.01 -13.45 1.10
C ALA A 187 -10.44 -12.91 1.24
N GLU A 188 -10.84 -12.49 2.45
CA GLU A 188 -12.14 -11.87 2.70
C GLU A 188 -12.05 -10.37 2.43
N PHE A 189 -12.97 -9.86 1.61
CA PHE A 189 -13.10 -8.45 1.31
C PHE A 189 -13.35 -7.64 2.58
N GLN A 190 -12.51 -6.63 2.83
CA GLN A 190 -12.66 -5.72 3.95
C GLN A 190 -13.39 -4.45 3.53
N GLY A 191 -13.21 -4.01 2.28
CA GLY A 191 -13.85 -2.81 1.74
C GLY A 191 -13.08 -2.21 0.57
N ALA A 192 -13.77 -1.33 -0.16
CA ALA A 192 -13.20 -0.52 -1.22
C ALA A 192 -12.92 0.88 -0.66
N TRP A 193 -11.69 1.33 -0.77
CA TRP A 193 -11.35 2.71 -0.47
C TRP A 193 -11.54 3.56 -1.71
N TYR A 194 -12.20 4.71 -1.51
CA TYR A 194 -12.16 5.83 -2.43
C TYR A 194 -11.81 7.09 -1.65
N LYS A 195 -10.69 7.70 -2.03
CA LYS A 195 -10.12 8.82 -1.31
C LYS A 195 -9.94 8.51 0.18
N ASP A 196 -10.51 9.34 1.03
CA ASP A 196 -10.50 9.26 2.48
C ASP A 196 -11.54 8.29 3.04
N LYS A 197 -12.41 7.67 2.22
CA LYS A 197 -13.55 6.87 2.68
C LYS A 197 -13.44 5.41 2.27
N MET A 198 -13.86 4.52 3.16
CA MET A 198 -13.97 3.09 2.89
C MET A 198 -15.43 2.67 2.87
N TYR A 199 -15.79 1.87 1.88
CA TYR A 199 -17.12 1.34 1.68
C TYR A 199 -17.09 -0.19 1.78
N ASP A 200 -18.11 -0.77 2.40
CA ASP A 200 -18.29 -2.22 2.41
C ASP A 200 -18.84 -2.75 1.08
N ARG A 201 -19.10 -4.07 1.04
CA ARG A 201 -19.62 -4.76 -0.16
C ARG A 201 -20.99 -4.22 -0.63
N HIS A 202 -21.72 -3.53 0.24
CA HIS A 202 -23.06 -2.99 0.00
C HIS A 202 -23.03 -1.47 -0.18
N ALA A 203 -21.86 -0.90 -0.50
CA ALA A 203 -21.65 0.54 -0.69
C ALA A 203 -21.93 1.39 0.56
N LYS A 204 -21.99 0.80 1.76
CA LYS A 204 -22.11 1.55 3.00
C LYS A 204 -20.74 2.02 3.46
N GLN A 205 -20.61 3.32 3.76
CA GLN A 205 -19.37 3.84 4.34
C GLN A 205 -19.15 3.23 5.74
N ILE A 206 -17.97 2.64 5.95
CA ILE A 206 -17.58 1.97 7.19
C ILE A 206 -16.41 2.63 7.92
N LEU A 207 -15.51 3.32 7.20
CA LEU A 207 -14.35 4.01 7.77
C LEU A 207 -14.03 5.30 7.02
N THR A 208 -13.33 6.21 7.71
CA THR A 208 -12.72 7.41 7.14
C THR A 208 -11.28 7.51 7.64
N ARG A 209 -10.32 7.81 6.75
CA ARG A 209 -8.89 8.04 7.08
C ARG A 209 -8.56 9.52 7.00
N THR A 210 -7.70 9.99 7.90
CA THR A 210 -7.34 11.41 8.02
C THR A 210 -6.13 11.82 7.19
N ASN A 211 -5.37 10.84 6.68
CA ASN A 211 -4.13 11.05 5.92
C ASN A 211 -4.32 10.62 4.47
N TRP A 212 -5.30 11.25 3.80
CA TRP A 212 -5.52 11.14 2.37
C TRP A 212 -4.84 12.28 1.64
#